data_AF-A0AA39C7V9-F1
#
_entry.id   AF-A0AA39C7V9-F1
#
_cell.length_a   1.000
_cell.length_b   1.000
_cell.length_c   1.000
_cell.angle_alpha   90.00
_cell.angle_beta   90.00
_cell.angle_gamma   90.00
#
_symmetry.space_group_name_H-M   'P 1'
#
loop_
_entity.id
_entity.type
_entity.pdbx_description
1 polymer ?
#
loop_
_entity_poly.entity_id
_entity_poly.type
_entity_poly.pdbx_seq_one_letter_code
_entity_poly.pdbx_strand_id
1 'polypeptide(L)'
;MAEGVGFLHERKVDSPLDSEREEMGTTDALDCPTCVGTEKNAEHIFYECPHFRTARVTAEKELNTRLTPENMVEQMLLSEKAWRTICAYATVVMNEPRRTERTRRKTMPEK
;
A
#
# COMPACT_ATOMS: atom_id res chain seq x y z
N MET A 1 -35.93 60.71 6.74
CA MET A 1 -34.51 61.12 6.79
C MET A 1 -33.73 59.93 7.31
N ALA A 2 -32.76 59.47 6.52
CA ALA A 2 -31.91 58.33 6.80
C ALA A 2 -31.01 58.60 8.01
N GLU A 3 -30.58 57.55 8.70
CA GLU A 3 -29.18 57.29 9.10
C GLU A 3 -29.08 56.10 10.07
N GLY A 4 -28.05 55.26 9.92
CA GLY A 4 -27.64 54.30 10.93
C GLY A 4 -27.56 52.84 10.50
N VAL A 5 -26.89 52.54 9.38
CA VAL A 5 -26.42 51.18 9.08
C VAL A 5 -25.32 50.78 10.09
N GLY A 6 -25.71 50.01 11.11
CA GLY A 6 -24.82 49.48 12.15
C GLY A 6 -24.21 48.13 11.76
N PHE A 7 -23.04 48.20 11.12
CA PHE A 7 -21.90 47.28 11.13
C PHE A 7 -22.08 45.95 11.93
N LEU A 8 -22.41 44.86 11.22
CA LEU A 8 -22.09 43.51 11.68
C LEU A 8 -20.84 43.04 10.95
N HIS A 9 -19.78 42.95 11.74
CA HIS A 9 -18.43 42.50 11.43
C HIS A 9 -18.43 41.26 10.53
N GLU A 10 -17.99 41.42 9.29
CA GLU A 10 -17.60 40.29 8.42
C GLU A 10 -16.48 39.53 9.12
N ARG A 11 -16.79 38.38 9.73
CA ARG A 11 -15.75 37.38 10.00
C ARG A 11 -15.35 36.81 8.64
N LYS A 12 -14.29 37.37 8.06
CA LYS A 12 -13.49 36.67 7.05
C LYS A 12 -13.12 35.32 7.67
N VAL A 13 -13.78 34.27 7.20
CA VAL A 13 -13.28 32.92 7.39
C VAL A 13 -12.16 32.80 6.38
N ASP A 14 -10.98 33.30 6.73
CA ASP A 14 -9.75 32.92 6.04
C ASP A 14 -9.59 31.42 6.29
N SER A 15 -10.21 30.64 5.40
CA SER A 15 -10.08 29.20 5.34
C SER A 15 -8.87 28.94 4.45
N PRO A 16 -7.69 28.59 4.99
CA PRO A 16 -6.57 28.20 4.16
C PRO A 16 -6.84 26.74 3.77
N LEU A 17 -7.70 26.53 2.78
CA LEU A 17 -7.86 25.25 2.11
C LEU A 17 -6.99 25.21 0.85
N ASP A 18 -5.77 25.75 0.91
CA ASP A 18 -4.78 25.62 -0.17
C ASP A 18 -3.36 25.77 0.41
N SER A 19 -2.97 24.89 1.33
CA SER A 19 -1.58 24.65 1.78
C SER A 19 -1.66 23.57 2.86
N GLU A 20 -1.16 22.34 2.77
CA GLU A 20 -0.17 21.73 1.92
C GLU A 20 -0.64 20.28 1.76
N ARG A 21 -1.07 19.87 0.55
CA ARG A 21 -1.03 18.44 0.23
C ARG A 21 0.46 18.15 0.04
N GLU A 22 1.17 17.95 1.15
CA GLU A 22 2.52 17.45 1.11
C GLU A 22 2.47 16.16 0.29
N GLU A 23 3.01 16.25 -0.93
CA GLU A 23 3.29 15.10 -1.74
C GLU A 23 4.03 14.12 -0.86
N MET A 24 3.36 13.00 -0.55
CA MET A 24 4.05 11.82 -0.05
C MET A 24 4.82 11.23 -1.24
N GLY A 25 5.83 11.98 -1.68
CA GLY A 25 6.81 11.59 -2.66
C GLY A 25 7.69 10.52 -2.06
N THR A 26 7.20 9.29 -2.04
CA THR A 26 8.11 8.15 -2.04
C THR A 26 8.29 7.79 -3.50
N THR A 27 9.32 8.35 -4.14
CA THR A 27 9.90 7.73 -5.34
C THR A 27 10.62 6.44 -4.92
N ASP A 28 9.86 5.50 -4.35
CA ASP A 28 10.20 4.09 -4.30
C ASP A 28 10.12 3.65 -5.76
N ALA A 29 11.18 3.04 -6.28
CA ALA A 29 11.24 2.61 -7.67
C ALA A 29 9.89 2.05 -8.14
N LEU A 30 9.32 2.66 -9.19
CA LEU A 30 8.07 2.18 -9.79
C LEU A 30 8.22 0.74 -10.24
N ASP A 31 9.45 0.25 -10.43
CA ASP A 31 9.75 -1.11 -10.81
C ASP A 31 9.93 -2.06 -9.62
N CYS A 32 9.45 -3.28 -9.81
CA CYS A 32 9.72 -4.39 -8.91
C CYS A 32 11.22 -4.74 -8.94
N PRO A 33 11.93 -4.81 -7.80
CA PRO A 33 13.37 -5.04 -7.77
C PRO A 33 13.79 -6.41 -8.32
N THR A 34 12.85 -7.35 -8.44
CA THR A 34 13.08 -8.71 -8.96
C THR A 34 12.55 -8.90 -10.38
N CYS A 35 11.61 -8.07 -10.83
CA CYS A 35 10.97 -8.20 -12.14
C CYS A 35 11.34 -7.00 -13.00
N VAL A 36 12.18 -7.24 -14.01
CA VAL A 36 12.68 -6.18 -14.90
C VAL A 36 11.51 -5.59 -15.70
N GLY A 37 11.36 -4.26 -15.64
CA GLY A 37 10.35 -3.51 -16.41
C GLY A 37 8.90 -3.79 -16.01
N THR A 38 8.66 -4.31 -14.79
CA THR A 38 7.31 -4.51 -14.27
C THR A 38 7.04 -3.56 -13.12
N GLU A 39 5.92 -2.85 -13.21
CA GLU A 39 5.50 -1.93 -12.16
C GLU A 39 5.21 -2.66 -10.84
N LYS A 40 5.69 -2.09 -9.75
CA LYS A 40 5.52 -2.51 -8.37
C LYS A 40 4.12 -2.08 -7.89
N ASN A 41 3.09 -2.73 -8.43
CA ASN A 41 1.71 -2.56 -7.96
C ASN A 41 1.28 -3.78 -7.11
N ALA A 42 0.18 -3.62 -6.35
CA ALA A 42 -0.30 -4.67 -5.45
C ALA A 42 -0.68 -5.94 -6.23
N GLU A 43 -1.26 -5.80 -7.41
CA GLU A 43 -1.67 -6.93 -8.24
C GLU A 43 -0.47 -7.80 -8.63
N HIS A 44 0.58 -7.16 -9.17
CA HIS A 44 1.83 -7.82 -9.49
C HIS A 44 2.44 -8.49 -8.26
N ILE A 45 2.62 -7.73 -7.17
CA ILE A 45 3.32 -8.21 -5.97
C ILE A 45 2.62 -9.44 -5.38
N PHE A 46 1.30 -9.43 -5.26
CA PHE A 46 0.54 -10.52 -4.67
C PHE A 46 0.35 -11.67 -5.67
N TYR A 47 -0.12 -11.42 -6.88
CA TYR A 47 -0.65 -12.50 -7.73
C TYR A 47 0.32 -13.01 -8.79
N GLU A 48 1.36 -12.23 -9.13
CA GLU A 48 2.21 -12.54 -10.28
C GLU A 48 3.68 -12.73 -9.90
N CYS A 49 4.19 -11.88 -9.00
CA CYS A 49 5.60 -11.71 -8.72
C CYS A 49 6.28 -13.06 -8.40
N PRO A 50 7.31 -13.46 -9.18
CA PRO A 50 8.06 -14.70 -8.97
C PRO A 50 8.75 -14.75 -7.61
N HIS A 51 9.16 -13.60 -7.06
CA HIS A 51 9.81 -13.51 -5.75
C HIS A 51 8.93 -14.08 -4.64
N PHE A 52 7.62 -13.80 -4.69
CA PHE A 52 6.64 -14.26 -3.71
C PHE A 52 5.95 -15.58 -4.08
N ARG A 53 6.37 -16.24 -5.17
CA ARG A 53 5.72 -17.45 -5.69
C ARG A 53 5.65 -18.56 -4.65
N THR A 54 6.72 -18.78 -3.90
CA THR A 54 6.76 -19.86 -2.89
C THR A 54 5.74 -19.60 -1.77
N ALA A 55 5.67 -18.37 -1.27
CA ALA A 55 4.71 -17.97 -0.25
C ALA A 55 3.26 -18.08 -0.76
N ARG A 56 3.02 -17.61 -1.99
CA ARG A 56 1.71 -17.71 -2.66
C ARG A 56 1.27 -19.16 -2.83
N VAL A 57 2.10 -20.02 -3.43
CA VAL A 57 1.78 -21.44 -3.65
C VAL A 57 1.53 -22.18 -2.33
N THR A 58 2.21 -21.79 -1.25
CA THR A 58 1.99 -22.37 0.08
C THR A 58 0.59 -22.01 0.60
N ALA A 59 0.21 -20.73 0.52
CA ALA A 59 -1.12 -20.28 0.89
C ALA A 59 -2.22 -20.92 0.03
N GLU A 60 -2.02 -21.00 -1.29
CA GLU A 60 -2.96 -21.64 -2.24
C GLU A 60 -3.17 -23.13 -1.92
N LYS A 61 -2.10 -23.85 -1.53
CA LYS A 61 -2.21 -25.25 -1.10
C LYS A 61 -3.00 -25.39 0.20
N GLU A 62 -2.79 -24.50 1.17
CA GLU A 62 -3.53 -24.53 2.44
C GLU A 62 -5.03 -24.20 2.27
N LEU A 63 -5.34 -23.29 1.34
CA LEU A 63 -6.70 -22.90 0.99
C LEU A 63 -7.37 -23.87 0.00
N ASN A 64 -6.59 -24.77 -0.59
CA ASN A 64 -7.01 -25.67 -1.66
C ASN A 64 -7.67 -24.92 -2.85
N THR A 65 -7.15 -23.73 -3.17
CA THR A 65 -7.61 -22.90 -4.28
C THR A 65 -6.51 -21.98 -4.76
N ARG A 66 -6.63 -21.49 -5.99
CA ARG A 66 -5.73 -20.45 -6.53
C ARG A 66 -6.19 -19.08 -6.04
N LEU A 67 -5.26 -18.23 -5.62
CA LEU A 67 -5.58 -16.87 -5.19
C LEU A 67 -5.62 -15.93 -6.40
N THR A 68 -6.69 -15.15 -6.51
CA THR A 68 -6.87 -14.08 -7.50
C THR A 68 -7.36 -12.81 -6.80
N PRO A 69 -7.22 -11.63 -7.43
CA PRO A 69 -7.75 -10.39 -6.87
C PRO A 69 -9.23 -10.47 -6.51
N GLU A 70 -10.01 -11.20 -7.31
CA GLU A 70 -11.47 -11.31 -7.17
C GLU A 70 -11.88 -12.24 -6.02
N ASN A 71 -11.09 -13.28 -5.74
CA ASN A 71 -11.47 -14.31 -4.78
C ASN A 71 -10.79 -14.19 -3.41
N MET A 72 -9.73 -13.39 -3.27
CA MET A 72 -8.95 -13.34 -2.03
C MET A 72 -9.82 -13.00 -0.82
N VAL A 73 -10.69 -11.98 -0.93
CA VAL A 73 -11.57 -11.56 0.17
C VAL A 73 -12.62 -12.63 0.49
N GLU A 74 -13.18 -13.27 -0.53
CA GLU A 74 -14.13 -14.38 -0.33
C GLU A 74 -13.46 -15.51 0.44
N GLN A 75 -12.24 -15.90 0.05
CA GLN A 75 -11.47 -16.93 0.76
C GLN A 75 -11.20 -16.56 2.21
N MET A 76 -10.88 -15.29 2.49
CA MET A 76 -10.69 -14.81 3.87
C MET A 76 -11.94 -14.99 4.74
N LEU A 77 -13.14 -14.93 4.17
CA LEU A 77 -14.40 -15.01 4.90
C LEU A 77 -14.91 -16.44 5.12
N LEU A 78 -14.36 -17.44 4.43
CA LEU A 78 -14.83 -18.84 4.54
C LEU A 78 -14.58 -19.46 5.91
N SER A 79 -13.47 -19.12 6.56
CA SER A 79 -13.13 -19.62 7.90
C SER A 79 -12.02 -18.80 8.55
N GLU A 80 -11.91 -18.90 9.88
CA GLU A 80 -10.80 -18.30 10.62
C GLU A 80 -9.44 -18.85 10.16
N LYS A 81 -9.38 -20.15 9.80
CA LYS A 81 -8.15 -20.75 9.26
C LYS A 81 -7.75 -20.07 7.96
N ALA A 82 -8.69 -19.90 7.03
CA ALA A 82 -8.44 -19.25 5.75
C ALA A 82 -8.01 -17.79 5.92
N TRP A 83 -8.68 -17.05 6.81
CA TRP A 83 -8.28 -15.71 7.23
C TRP A 83 -6.82 -15.67 7.68
N ARG A 84 -6.44 -16.54 8.64
CA ARG A 84 -5.08 -16.59 9.20
C ARG A 84 -4.03 -16.94 8.13
N THR A 85 -4.32 -17.89 7.24
CA THR A 85 -3.42 -18.26 6.13
C THR A 85 -3.17 -17.05 5.22
N ILE A 86 -4.22 -16.31 4.83
CA ILE A 86 -4.08 -15.14 3.95
C ILE A 86 -3.37 -13.99 4.67
N CYS A 87 -3.66 -13.74 5.95
CA CYS A 87 -2.94 -12.74 6.75
C CYS A 87 -1.45 -13.07 6.88
N ALA A 88 -1.09 -14.34 7.10
CA ALA A 88 0.30 -14.76 7.17
C ALA A 88 1.02 -14.53 5.83
N TYR A 89 0.38 -14.89 4.72
CA TYR A 89 0.89 -14.62 3.39
C TYR A 89 1.10 -13.13 3.13
N ALA A 90 0.09 -12.30 3.38
CA ALA A 90 0.18 -10.84 3.21
C ALA A 90 1.29 -10.23 4.08
N THR A 91 1.49 -10.77 5.29
CA THR A 91 2.56 -10.34 6.19
C THR A 91 3.95 -10.59 5.61
N VAL A 92 4.17 -11.73 4.93
CA VAL A 92 5.43 -12.01 4.22
C VAL A 92 5.63 -10.97 3.12
N VAL A 93 4.62 -10.82 2.26
CA VAL A 93 4.65 -9.92 1.10
C VAL A 93 4.93 -8.47 1.49
N MET A 94 4.30 -7.97 2.55
CA MET A 94 4.44 -6.57 2.99
C MET A 94 5.75 -6.28 3.75
N ASN A 95 6.36 -7.30 4.38
CA ASN A 95 7.54 -7.10 5.22
C ASN A 95 8.87 -7.30 4.48
N GLU A 96 8.87 -8.12 3.43
CA GLU A 96 10.09 -8.43 2.67
C GLU A 96 10.70 -7.22 1.94
N PRO A 97 9.92 -6.32 1.30
CA PRO A 97 10.46 -5.10 0.69
C PRO A 97 11.19 -4.19 1.71
N ARG A 98 10.68 -4.16 2.95
CA ARG A 98 11.26 -3.35 4.05
C ARG A 98 12.58 -3.92 4.56
N ARG A 99 12.81 -5.24 4.42
CA ARG A 99 14.07 -5.88 4.81
C ARG A 99 15.15 -5.67 3.75
N THR A 100 14.80 -5.80 2.46
CA THR A 100 15.73 -5.61 1.35
C THR A 100 16.24 -4.16 1.26
N GLU A 101 15.35 -3.16 1.41
CA GLU A 101 15.75 -1.75 1.43
C GLU A 101 16.65 -1.41 2.64
N ARG A 102 16.36 -1.98 3.82
CA ARG A 102 17.23 -1.81 5.01
C ARG A 102 18.63 -2.38 4.81
N THR A 103 18.75 -3.50 4.09
CA THR A 103 20.05 -4.08 3.76
C THR A 103 20.78 -3.23 2.72
N ARG A 104 20.08 -2.75 1.68
CA ARG A 104 20.65 -1.88 0.64
C ARG A 104 21.26 -0.60 1.21
N ARG A 105 20.56 0.06 2.14
CA ARG A 105 21.06 1.26 2.84
C ARG A 105 22.31 1.01 3.67
N LYS A 106 22.51 -0.21 4.18
CA LYS A 106 23.68 -0.57 4.98
C LYS A 106 24.90 -0.92 4.13
N THR A 107 24.70 -1.29 2.87
CA THR A 107 25.78 -1.75 1.96
C THR A 107 26.24 -0.69 0.96
N MET A 108 25.63 0.50 0.94
CA MET A 108 26.16 1.64 0.17
C MET A 108 27.12 2.43 1.07
N PRO A 109 28.45 2.40 0.86
CA PRO A 109 29.34 3.33 1.53
C PRO A 109 29.03 4.75 1.02
N GLU A 110 28.83 5.66 1.98
CA GLU A 110 28.76 7.10 1.76
C GLU A 110 30.03 7.51 0.97
N LYS A 111 29.84 8.15 -0.19
CA LYS A 111 30.94 8.67 -1.01
C LYS A 111 31.40 10.02 -0.47
#